data_AF-E2S9D6-F1
#
_entry.id   AF-E2S9D6-F1
#
_cell.length_a   1.000
_cell.length_b   1.000
_cell.length_c   1.000
_cell.angle_alpha   90.00
_cell.angle_beta   90.00
_cell.angle_gamma   90.00
#
_symmetry.space_group_name_H-M   'P 1'
#
loop_
_entity.id
_entity.type
_entity.pdbx_description
1 polymer ?
#
loop_
_entity_poly.entity_id
_entity_poly.type
_entity_poly.pdbx_seq_one_letter_code
_entity_poly.pdbx_strand_id
1 'polypeptide(L)'
;MIRSTTTVVLALVLALLVSSPAAADPRIGLSNDGVTFGQGLAQPLYDPEVRWVPGDTRGSSFFVRNQAGEAAFLSIDVLGSEVDSLLETGDLTISARGADGPWRDISTTGTQRLVEDLGISSGQVTRVDVEVSFAPESVNQSQTKQLELDFRVRLTQDPNGVVDIDDGVLPGTGGAPLPALIIGLALLGGGIIATSRRRQEENDHV
;
A
#
# COMPACT_ATOMS: atom_id res chain seq x y z
N MET A 1 52.70 -28.85 -18.38
CA MET A 1 51.78 -27.78 -18.83
C MET A 1 50.40 -28.11 -18.29
N ILE A 2 50.04 -27.54 -17.14
CA ILE A 2 48.79 -27.83 -16.42
C ILE A 2 47.92 -26.58 -16.53
N ARG A 3 46.71 -26.76 -17.06
CA ARG A 3 45.70 -25.73 -17.32
C ARG A 3 45.02 -25.37 -16.01
N SER A 4 45.13 -24.12 -15.56
CA SER A 4 44.32 -23.58 -14.46
C SER A 4 43.07 -22.93 -15.03
N THR A 5 41.94 -23.61 -14.86
CA THR A 5 40.59 -23.15 -15.23
C THR A 5 40.07 -22.11 -14.25
N THR A 6 39.72 -20.95 -14.81
CA THR A 6 39.11 -19.77 -14.21
C THR A 6 37.82 -20.13 -13.46
N THR A 7 37.76 -19.84 -12.17
CA THR A 7 36.52 -19.79 -11.39
C THR A 7 36.46 -18.42 -10.75
N VAL A 8 35.33 -17.73 -10.88
CA VAL A 8 34.58 -17.09 -9.77
C VAL A 8 33.35 -16.43 -10.39
N VAL A 9 32.23 -17.10 -10.16
CA VAL A 9 30.85 -16.63 -10.26
C VAL A 9 30.68 -15.57 -9.18
N LEU A 10 30.54 -14.29 -9.54
CA LEU A 10 30.23 -13.23 -8.59
C LEU A 10 29.51 -12.09 -9.29
N ALA A 11 28.43 -11.61 -8.68
CA ALA A 11 27.69 -10.39 -9.00
C ALA A 11 26.50 -10.48 -10.01
N LEU A 12 25.61 -11.46 -9.84
CA LEU A 12 24.23 -11.34 -10.37
C LEU A 12 23.17 -11.75 -9.34
N VAL A 13 23.31 -11.28 -8.10
CA VAL A 13 22.35 -11.49 -7.00
C VAL A 13 21.76 -10.16 -6.48
N LEU A 14 22.20 -9.01 -7.02
CA LEU A 14 21.94 -7.69 -6.40
C LEU A 14 20.79 -6.88 -7.02
N ALA A 15 19.84 -7.50 -7.73
CA ALA A 15 18.74 -6.77 -8.36
C ALA A 15 17.37 -7.46 -8.26
N LEU A 16 17.17 -8.30 -7.22
CA LEU A 16 15.81 -8.51 -6.71
C LEU A 16 15.43 -7.23 -5.95
N LEU A 17 15.07 -6.20 -6.73
CA LEU A 17 14.28 -5.08 -6.26
C LEU A 17 12.94 -5.68 -5.81
N VAL A 18 12.90 -6.17 -4.58
CA VAL A 18 11.67 -6.55 -3.92
C VAL A 18 10.93 -5.24 -3.74
N SER A 19 10.00 -4.96 -4.66
CA SER A 19 9.01 -3.92 -4.49
C SER A 19 8.27 -4.27 -3.20
N SER A 20 8.66 -3.64 -2.08
CA SER A 20 7.91 -3.76 -0.85
C SER A 20 6.50 -3.28 -1.16
N PRO A 21 5.46 -4.12 -0.97
CA PRO A 21 4.09 -3.66 -1.14
C PRO A 21 3.90 -2.45 -0.22
N ALA A 22 3.22 -1.42 -0.71
CA ALA A 22 2.91 -0.23 0.07
C ALA A 22 2.33 -0.67 1.42
N ALA A 23 3.08 -0.45 2.51
CA ALA A 23 2.68 -0.91 3.82
C ALA A 23 1.43 -0.13 4.24
N ALA A 24 0.29 -0.83 4.32
CA ALA A 24 -0.96 -0.21 4.75
C ALA A 24 -0.85 0.22 6.22
N ASP A 25 -1.65 1.22 6.60
CA ASP A 25 -1.69 1.72 7.97
C ASP A 25 -1.95 0.56 8.95
N PRO A 26 -1.04 0.28 9.90
CA PRO A 26 -1.19 -0.86 10.83
C PRO A 26 -2.45 -0.75 11.71
N ARG A 27 -3.09 0.42 11.74
CA ARG A 27 -4.35 0.67 12.46
C ARG A 27 -5.58 0.11 11.74
N ILE A 28 -5.46 -0.33 10.49
CA ILE A 28 -6.54 -0.95 9.72
C ILE A 28 -6.23 -2.43 9.51
N GLY A 29 -7.17 -3.29 9.89
CA GLY A 29 -7.15 -4.71 9.54
C GLY A 29 -8.16 -5.01 8.45
N LEU A 30 -7.75 -5.72 7.40
CA LEU A 30 -8.62 -6.17 6.31
C LEU A 30 -8.70 -7.69 6.29
N SER A 31 -9.85 -8.24 5.94
CA SER A 31 -10.09 -9.68 5.93
C SER A 31 -11.16 -10.08 4.92
N ASN A 32 -10.98 -11.23 4.25
CA ASN A 32 -12.01 -11.83 3.41
C ASN A 32 -13.01 -12.68 4.22
N ASP A 33 -12.61 -13.20 5.39
CA ASP A 33 -13.36 -14.20 6.17
C ASP A 33 -13.88 -13.67 7.53
N GLY A 34 -13.44 -12.48 7.93
CA GLY A 34 -13.79 -11.85 9.22
C GLY A 34 -13.05 -12.45 10.42
N VAL A 35 -12.09 -13.34 10.18
CA VAL A 35 -11.31 -14.04 11.22
C VAL A 35 -9.83 -13.71 11.10
N THR A 36 -9.28 -13.77 9.90
CA THR A 36 -7.86 -13.54 9.62
C THR A 36 -7.68 -12.12 9.09
N PHE A 37 -7.06 -11.25 9.89
CA PHE A 37 -6.84 -9.85 9.54
C PHE A 37 -5.39 -9.58 9.14
N GLY A 38 -5.21 -8.89 8.01
CA GLY A 38 -3.92 -8.42 7.52
C GLY A 38 -3.97 -6.95 7.12
N GLN A 39 -2.85 -6.44 6.63
CA GLN A 39 -2.75 -5.08 6.07
C GLN A 39 -3.45 -4.95 4.69
N GLY A 40 -3.75 -6.07 4.05
CA GLY A 40 -4.47 -6.18 2.80
C GLY A 40 -5.38 -7.40 2.84
N LEU A 41 -6.23 -7.55 1.82
CA LEU A 41 -6.97 -8.78 1.62
C LEU A 41 -6.01 -9.90 1.23
N ALA A 42 -6.21 -11.10 1.78
CA ALA A 42 -5.39 -12.26 1.45
C ALA A 42 -5.65 -12.77 0.02
N GLN A 43 -6.83 -12.48 -0.49
CA GLN A 43 -7.28 -12.82 -1.83
C GLN A 43 -8.05 -11.64 -2.44
N PRO A 44 -8.05 -11.48 -3.77
CA PRO A 44 -8.91 -10.53 -4.46
C PRO A 44 -10.38 -10.67 -4.05
N LEU A 45 -11.10 -9.54 -4.02
CA LEU A 45 -12.53 -9.53 -3.64
C LEU A 45 -13.40 -10.30 -4.65
N TYR A 46 -12.97 -10.31 -5.92
CA TYR A 46 -13.56 -11.05 -7.02
C TYR A 46 -12.47 -11.90 -7.68
N ASP A 47 -12.85 -13.05 -8.22
CA ASP A 47 -11.94 -13.89 -8.97
C ASP A 47 -11.53 -13.19 -10.30
N PRO A 48 -10.22 -12.93 -10.53
CA PRO A 48 -9.75 -12.20 -11.70
C PRO A 48 -9.95 -12.97 -13.02
N GLU A 49 -10.20 -14.28 -12.97
CA GLU A 49 -10.47 -15.08 -14.17
C GLU A 49 -11.96 -15.10 -14.56
N VAL A 50 -12.82 -14.44 -13.78
CA VAL A 50 -14.25 -14.34 -14.06
C VAL A 50 -14.50 -13.58 -15.36
N ARG A 51 -15.28 -14.20 -16.23
CA ARG A 51 -15.87 -13.55 -17.40
C ARG A 51 -17.26 -13.03 -17.05
N TRP A 52 -17.43 -11.73 -17.22
CA TRP A 52 -18.71 -11.04 -17.03
C TRP A 52 -19.55 -11.13 -18.31
N VAL A 53 -20.85 -11.39 -18.15
CA VAL A 53 -21.84 -11.39 -19.24
C VAL A 53 -22.82 -10.24 -19.01
N PRO A 54 -23.25 -9.49 -20.05
CA PRO A 54 -24.26 -8.45 -19.88
C PRO A 54 -25.49 -8.96 -19.11
N GLY A 55 -25.88 -8.24 -18.07
CA GLY A 55 -26.93 -8.62 -17.12
C GLY A 55 -26.43 -9.35 -15.86
N ASP A 56 -25.14 -9.66 -15.76
CA ASP A 56 -24.55 -10.22 -14.55
C ASP A 56 -24.56 -9.21 -13.40
N THR A 57 -24.95 -9.68 -12.22
CA THR A 57 -24.74 -8.99 -10.95
C THR A 57 -23.99 -9.92 -10.02
N ARG A 58 -22.89 -9.43 -9.41
CA ARG A 58 -22.14 -10.20 -8.41
C ARG A 58 -21.90 -9.36 -7.18
N GLY A 59 -22.27 -9.94 -6.03
CA GLY A 59 -21.95 -9.42 -4.71
C GLY A 59 -20.75 -10.14 -4.10
N SER A 60 -19.91 -9.38 -3.40
CA SER A 60 -18.86 -9.89 -2.54
C SER A 60 -18.81 -9.07 -1.26
N SER A 61 -18.06 -9.54 -0.27
CA SER A 61 -17.90 -8.82 0.99
C SER A 61 -16.52 -8.99 1.56
N PHE A 62 -16.06 -7.98 2.28
CA PHE A 62 -14.87 -8.05 3.11
C PHE A 62 -15.13 -7.40 4.46
N PHE A 63 -14.19 -7.56 5.37
CA PHE A 63 -14.29 -7.07 6.73
C PHE A 63 -13.16 -6.09 7.00
N VAL A 64 -13.53 -4.98 7.64
CA VAL A 64 -12.62 -3.96 8.13
C VAL A 64 -12.64 -3.99 9.65
N ARG A 65 -11.46 -4.07 10.27
CA ARG A 65 -11.28 -3.96 11.71
C ARG A 65 -10.54 -2.68 12.04
N ASN A 66 -11.10 -1.91 12.96
CA ASN A 66 -10.36 -0.84 13.60
C ASN A 66 -9.35 -1.43 14.58
N GLN A 67 -8.08 -1.49 14.19
CA GLN A 67 -6.98 -1.97 15.05
C GLN A 67 -6.34 -0.82 15.85
N ALA A 68 -6.83 0.41 15.70
CA ALA A 68 -6.44 1.50 16.59
C ALA A 68 -6.98 1.26 18.00
N GLY A 69 -6.31 1.84 18.99
CA GLY A 69 -6.73 1.82 20.41
C GLY A 69 -7.92 2.72 20.73
N GLU A 70 -8.53 3.36 19.72
CA GLU A 70 -9.59 4.36 19.88
C GLU A 70 -10.63 4.26 18.76
N ALA A 71 -11.77 4.92 18.93
CA ALA A 71 -12.82 4.98 17.92
C ALA A 71 -12.37 5.82 16.70
N ALA A 72 -12.87 5.47 15.52
CA ALA A 72 -12.55 6.14 14.27
C ALA A 72 -13.74 6.08 13.30
N PHE A 73 -13.65 6.82 12.21
CA PHE A 73 -14.60 6.87 11.11
C PHE A 73 -13.99 6.19 9.88
N LEU A 74 -14.72 5.23 9.33
CA LEU A 74 -14.38 4.48 8.13
C LEU A 74 -14.88 5.21 6.90
N SER A 75 -13.99 5.44 5.95
CA SER A 75 -14.33 5.84 4.59
C SER A 75 -13.71 4.86 3.60
N ILE A 76 -14.46 4.55 2.53
CA ILE A 76 -14.02 3.66 1.46
C ILE A 76 -14.24 4.37 0.14
N ASP A 77 -13.17 4.52 -0.63
CA ASP A 77 -13.20 5.08 -1.97
C ASP A 77 -12.90 3.99 -3.01
N VAL A 78 -13.46 4.11 -4.21
CA VAL A 78 -13.01 3.35 -5.40
C VAL A 78 -12.07 4.23 -6.21
N LEU A 79 -10.98 3.64 -6.71
CA LEU A 79 -10.00 4.31 -7.57
C LEU A 79 -10.30 3.96 -9.03
N GLY A 80 -10.55 4.97 -9.86
CA GLY A 80 -11.19 4.80 -11.17
C GLY A 80 -10.27 4.46 -12.36
N SER A 81 -8.95 4.57 -12.28
CA SER A 81 -8.10 4.76 -13.50
C SER A 81 -8.24 3.71 -14.61
N GLU A 82 -8.61 2.46 -14.32
CA GLU A 82 -8.92 1.44 -15.35
C GLU A 82 -10.40 1.06 -15.45
N VAL A 83 -11.17 1.34 -14.39
CA VAL A 83 -12.63 1.21 -14.30
C VAL A 83 -13.34 2.24 -15.20
N ASP A 84 -12.65 3.34 -15.47
CA ASP A 84 -13.24 4.57 -15.98
C ASP A 84 -14.04 4.35 -17.28
N SER A 85 -13.51 3.63 -18.27
CA SER A 85 -14.21 3.51 -19.56
C SER A 85 -15.51 2.70 -19.53
N LEU A 86 -15.68 1.77 -18.56
CA LEU A 86 -16.91 1.00 -18.41
C LEU A 86 -17.95 1.74 -17.54
N LEU A 87 -17.50 2.60 -16.62
CA LEU A 87 -18.40 3.49 -15.88
C LEU A 87 -18.91 4.63 -16.77
N GLU A 88 -18.05 5.24 -17.60
CA GLU A 88 -18.44 6.34 -18.50
C GLU A 88 -19.53 5.94 -19.49
N THR A 89 -19.45 4.72 -20.01
CA THR A 89 -20.45 4.20 -20.95
C THR A 89 -21.74 3.75 -20.26
N GLY A 90 -21.76 3.71 -18.92
CA GLY A 90 -22.85 3.13 -18.15
C GLY A 90 -22.94 1.62 -18.26
N ASP A 91 -21.91 0.96 -18.82
CA ASP A 91 -21.86 -0.49 -18.91
C ASP A 91 -21.76 -1.12 -17.52
N LEU A 92 -21.12 -0.45 -16.56
CA LEU A 92 -20.90 -0.99 -15.24
C LEU A 92 -21.43 -0.06 -14.15
N THR A 93 -22.00 -0.63 -13.10
CA THR A 93 -22.35 0.07 -11.86
C THR A 93 -21.73 -0.66 -10.67
N ILE A 94 -21.09 0.07 -9.78
CA ILE A 94 -20.53 -0.47 -8.54
C ILE A 94 -21.33 0.11 -7.39
N SER A 95 -21.85 -0.75 -6.54
CA SER A 95 -22.56 -0.37 -5.33
C SER A 95 -21.81 -0.89 -4.12
N ALA A 96 -21.80 -0.14 -3.03
CA ALA A 96 -21.36 -0.70 -1.76
C ALA A 96 -22.10 -0.12 -0.56
N ARG A 97 -22.02 -0.85 0.55
CA ARG A 97 -22.49 -0.40 1.85
C ARG A 97 -21.59 -0.92 2.95
N GLY A 98 -21.44 -0.14 4.01
CA GLY A 98 -20.80 -0.56 5.26
C GLY A 98 -21.84 -0.92 6.31
N ALA A 99 -21.68 -2.08 6.96
CA ALA A 99 -22.64 -2.63 7.92
C ALA A 99 -24.07 -2.64 7.36
N ASP A 100 -25.04 -2.18 8.15
CA ASP A 100 -26.45 -2.04 7.76
C ASP A 100 -26.76 -0.66 7.11
N GLY A 101 -25.72 0.04 6.62
CA GLY A 101 -25.86 1.32 5.95
C GLY A 101 -26.58 1.22 4.58
N PRO A 102 -26.98 2.36 4.00
CA PRO A 102 -27.56 2.38 2.67
C PRO A 102 -26.52 1.99 1.61
N TRP A 103 -26.99 1.38 0.53
CA TRP A 103 -26.20 1.24 -0.68
C TRP A 103 -25.90 2.62 -1.29
N ARG A 104 -24.67 2.79 -1.73
CA ARG A 104 -24.25 3.92 -2.57
C ARG A 104 -23.71 3.38 -3.87
N ASP A 105 -24.18 3.96 -4.96
CA ASP A 105 -23.79 3.58 -6.31
C ASP A 105 -22.77 4.58 -6.84
N ILE A 106 -21.83 4.08 -7.63
CA ILE A 106 -20.95 4.89 -8.45
C ILE A 106 -21.09 4.44 -9.90
N SER A 107 -21.28 5.44 -10.76
CA SER A 107 -21.47 5.28 -12.20
C SER A 107 -20.67 6.32 -12.99
N THR A 108 -19.69 6.95 -12.35
CA THR A 108 -18.85 8.01 -12.92
C THR A 108 -17.40 7.78 -12.57
N THR A 109 -16.52 8.32 -13.39
CA THR A 109 -15.07 8.15 -13.28
C THR A 109 -14.44 8.88 -12.11
N GLY A 110 -13.18 8.54 -11.86
CA GLY A 110 -12.36 9.15 -10.82
C GLY A 110 -12.53 8.51 -9.44
N THR A 111 -11.98 9.17 -8.42
CA THR A 111 -12.08 8.68 -7.03
C THR A 111 -13.45 9.01 -6.47
N GLN A 112 -14.22 7.98 -6.10
CA GLN A 112 -15.59 8.13 -5.60
C GLN A 112 -15.75 7.45 -4.24
N ARG A 113 -16.43 8.13 -3.32
CA ARG A 113 -16.71 7.66 -1.95
C ARG A 113 -17.89 6.70 -1.94
N LEU A 114 -17.64 5.43 -1.63
CA LEU A 114 -18.64 4.37 -1.50
C LEU A 114 -19.23 4.26 -0.09
N VAL A 115 -18.37 4.38 0.92
CA VAL A 115 -18.78 4.39 2.34
C VAL A 115 -18.21 5.65 2.96
N GLU A 116 -19.04 6.37 3.70
CA GLU A 116 -18.70 7.68 4.26
C GLU A 116 -18.92 7.68 5.77
N ASP A 117 -17.86 8.08 6.48
CA ASP A 117 -17.83 8.40 7.91
C ASP A 117 -18.57 7.40 8.80
N LEU A 118 -18.41 6.11 8.52
CA LEU A 118 -19.01 5.06 9.31
C LEU A 118 -18.22 4.89 10.61
N GLY A 119 -18.81 5.30 11.73
CA GLY A 119 -18.19 5.16 13.05
C GLY A 119 -17.93 3.70 13.43
N ILE A 120 -16.68 3.39 13.80
CA ILE A 120 -16.24 2.10 14.30
C ILE A 120 -15.41 2.23 15.56
N SER A 121 -15.85 1.53 16.60
CA SER A 121 -15.16 1.46 17.90
C SER A 121 -13.81 0.75 17.77
N SER A 122 -12.91 0.98 18.72
CA SER A 122 -11.66 0.23 18.80
C SER A 122 -11.92 -1.27 18.85
N GLY A 123 -11.21 -2.03 18.01
CA GLY A 123 -11.35 -3.48 17.88
C GLY A 123 -12.60 -3.96 17.13
N GLN A 124 -13.55 -3.07 16.83
CA GLN A 124 -14.79 -3.40 16.13
C GLN A 124 -14.49 -3.89 14.71
N VAL A 125 -15.22 -4.92 14.30
CA VAL A 125 -15.21 -5.46 12.94
C VAL A 125 -16.49 -5.03 12.24
N THR A 126 -16.34 -4.44 11.07
CA THR A 126 -17.43 -4.02 10.20
C THR A 126 -17.34 -4.76 8.87
N ARG A 127 -18.46 -5.36 8.47
CA ARG A 127 -18.60 -5.94 7.14
C ARG A 127 -18.89 -4.85 6.12
N VAL A 128 -18.27 -4.96 4.94
CA VAL A 128 -18.53 -4.11 3.78
C VAL A 128 -19.03 -5.03 2.68
N ASP A 129 -20.22 -4.77 2.18
CA ASP A 129 -20.77 -5.45 1.02
C ASP A 129 -20.48 -4.58 -0.21
N VAL A 130 -20.01 -5.23 -1.29
CA VAL A 130 -19.78 -4.61 -2.58
C VAL A 130 -20.55 -5.41 -3.61
N GLU A 131 -21.26 -4.73 -4.50
CA GLU A 131 -21.96 -5.30 -5.63
C GLU A 131 -21.46 -4.65 -6.91
N VAL A 132 -21.28 -5.46 -7.94
CA VAL A 132 -20.92 -4.99 -9.28
C VAL A 132 -21.97 -5.55 -10.24
N SER A 133 -22.58 -4.65 -11.00
CA SER A 133 -23.61 -4.96 -11.99
C SER A 133 -23.13 -4.56 -13.38
N PHE A 134 -23.25 -5.48 -14.33
CA PHE A 134 -22.92 -5.29 -15.73
C PHE A 134 -24.22 -5.13 -16.54
N ALA A 135 -24.37 -4.00 -17.23
CA ALA A 135 -25.60 -3.59 -17.87
C ALA A 135 -26.01 -4.61 -18.97
N PRO A 136 -27.30 -5.00 -19.03
CA PRO A 136 -27.78 -5.95 -20.04
C PRO A 136 -27.74 -5.38 -21.47
N GLU A 137 -27.76 -4.05 -21.62
CA GLU A 137 -27.63 -3.33 -22.89
C GLU A 137 -26.18 -3.19 -23.40
N SER A 138 -25.19 -3.67 -22.64
CA SER A 138 -23.78 -3.56 -23.01
C SER A 138 -23.49 -4.25 -24.35
N VAL A 139 -22.83 -3.50 -25.24
CA VAL A 139 -22.53 -3.94 -26.61
C VAL A 139 -21.17 -4.63 -26.69
N ASN A 140 -20.86 -5.25 -27.84
CA ASN A 140 -19.61 -5.98 -28.08
C ASN A 140 -18.31 -5.21 -27.76
N GLN A 141 -18.35 -3.88 -27.72
CA GLN A 141 -17.21 -3.05 -27.36
C GLN A 141 -16.67 -3.32 -25.94
N SER A 142 -17.54 -3.78 -25.03
CA SER A 142 -17.16 -4.16 -23.65
C SER A 142 -16.38 -5.48 -23.58
N GLN A 143 -16.47 -6.35 -24.60
CA GLN A 143 -15.83 -7.69 -24.58
C GLN A 143 -14.31 -7.65 -24.53
N THR A 144 -13.70 -6.56 -24.99
CA THR A 144 -12.24 -6.37 -24.98
C THR A 144 -11.77 -5.56 -23.78
N LYS A 145 -12.67 -5.22 -22.86
CA LYS A 145 -12.37 -4.41 -21.67
C LYS A 145 -12.07 -5.32 -20.49
N GLN A 146 -11.26 -4.79 -19.58
CA GLN A 146 -10.98 -5.40 -18.29
C GLN A 146 -11.40 -4.41 -17.21
N LEU A 147 -11.73 -4.95 -16.06
CA LEU A 147 -12.14 -4.19 -14.89
C LEU A 147 -11.14 -4.47 -13.78
N GLU A 148 -10.33 -3.49 -13.41
CA GLU A 148 -9.49 -3.55 -12.23
C GLU A 148 -10.12 -2.69 -11.13
N LEU A 149 -10.62 -3.34 -10.07
CA LEU A 149 -11.30 -2.65 -8.97
C LEU A 149 -10.35 -2.42 -7.81
N ASP A 150 -9.90 -1.18 -7.67
CA ASP A 150 -9.09 -0.75 -6.54
C ASP A 150 -9.91 -0.01 -5.50
N PHE A 151 -9.77 -0.42 -4.24
CA PHE A 151 -10.42 0.21 -3.10
C PHE A 151 -9.38 0.88 -2.21
N ARG A 152 -9.65 2.12 -1.82
CA ARG A 152 -8.90 2.81 -0.77
C ARG A 152 -9.72 2.83 0.51
N VAL A 153 -9.22 2.14 1.53
CA VAL A 153 -9.84 2.11 2.85
C VAL A 153 -9.11 3.08 3.78
N ARG A 154 -9.86 3.95 4.46
CA ARG A 154 -9.31 4.96 5.37
C ARG A 154 -10.02 4.91 6.72
N LEU A 155 -9.23 5.02 7.79
CA LEU A 155 -9.70 5.34 9.13
C LEU A 155 -9.24 6.75 9.51
N THR A 156 -10.17 7.59 9.95
CA THR A 156 -9.86 8.91 10.51
C THR A 156 -10.47 9.09 11.90
N GLN A 157 -9.79 9.80 12.79
CA GLN A 157 -10.34 10.15 14.12
C GLN A 157 -11.19 11.41 14.06
N ASP A 158 -10.91 12.26 13.07
CA ASP A 158 -11.66 13.47 12.78
C ASP A 158 -12.25 13.35 11.36
N PRO A 159 -13.56 13.13 11.21
CA PRO A 159 -14.20 13.03 9.90
C PRO A 159 -14.24 14.39 9.19
N ASN A 160 -14.12 15.49 9.94
CA ASN A 160 -14.06 16.85 9.40
C ASN A 160 -12.61 17.35 9.26
N GLY A 161 -11.63 16.50 9.55
CA GLY A 161 -10.23 16.83 9.39
C GLY A 161 -9.97 17.14 7.93
N VAL A 162 -9.82 18.43 7.61
CA VAL A 162 -9.43 18.90 6.27
C VAL A 162 -8.14 18.17 5.92
N VAL A 163 -8.18 17.31 4.90
CA VAL A 163 -6.95 16.88 4.26
C VAL A 163 -6.44 18.13 3.56
N ASP A 164 -5.56 18.85 4.24
CA ASP A 164 -4.82 19.94 3.64
C ASP A 164 -3.97 19.30 2.55
N ILE A 165 -4.46 19.31 1.31
CA ILE A 165 -3.60 19.12 0.14
C ILE A 165 -2.88 20.46 0.01
N ASP A 166 -1.95 20.68 0.93
CA ASP A 166 -1.08 21.82 0.91
C ASP A 166 -0.08 21.56 -0.23
N ASP A 167 -0.30 22.24 -1.35
CA ASP A 167 0.73 22.51 -2.35
C ASP A 167 1.82 23.46 -1.78
N GLY A 168 1.74 23.79 -0.48
CA GLY A 168 2.68 24.55 0.31
C GLY A 168 3.88 23.75 0.79
N VAL A 169 5.04 24.29 0.47
CA VAL A 169 6.33 24.02 1.09
C VAL A 169 6.18 23.95 2.61
N LEU A 170 6.35 22.77 3.20
CA LEU A 170 6.35 22.58 4.65
C LEU A 170 7.35 23.56 5.32
N PRO A 171 6.89 24.50 6.16
CA PRO A 171 7.79 25.21 7.05
C PRO A 171 8.21 24.30 8.20
N GLY A 172 9.49 23.91 8.22
CA GLY A 172 10.23 23.78 9.47
C GLY A 172 10.03 22.50 10.31
N THR A 173 9.99 21.31 9.71
CA THR A 173 10.28 20.08 10.47
C THR A 173 11.79 19.88 10.61
N GLY A 174 12.37 20.48 11.65
CA GLY A 174 13.51 19.93 12.42
C GLY A 174 14.85 19.66 11.73
N GLY A 175 15.04 19.97 10.45
CA GLY A 175 16.34 19.95 9.81
C GLY A 175 17.22 21.07 10.37
N ALA A 176 18.35 20.72 10.98
CA ALA A 176 19.36 21.70 11.39
C ALA A 176 19.70 22.62 10.19
N PRO A 177 19.88 23.94 10.41
CA PRO A 177 20.14 24.88 9.32
C PRO A 177 21.41 24.52 8.54
N LEU A 178 21.38 24.88 7.26
CA LEU A 178 22.25 24.45 6.18
C LEU A 178 23.68 25.03 6.08
N PRO A 179 24.35 25.61 7.11
CA PRO A 179 25.81 25.75 7.04
C PRO A 179 26.60 24.66 7.79
N ALA A 180 25.98 23.58 8.29
CA ALA A 180 26.69 22.53 9.05
C ALA A 180 27.16 21.30 8.23
N LEU A 181 27.06 21.32 6.90
CA LEU A 181 27.48 20.21 6.03
C LEU A 181 28.82 20.50 5.31
N ILE A 182 29.77 21.09 6.04
CA ILE A 182 31.21 20.98 5.76
C ILE A 182 31.93 20.86 7.12
N ILE A 183 31.79 19.73 7.81
CA ILE A 183 32.77 19.14 8.75
C ILE A 183 32.28 17.70 8.97
N GLY A 184 32.76 16.78 8.15
CA GLY A 184 32.37 15.37 8.23
C GLY A 184 32.99 14.49 7.15
N LEU A 185 34.02 14.99 6.45
CA LEU A 185 34.77 14.28 5.41
C LEU A 185 36.26 14.62 5.55
N ALA A 186 36.76 14.52 6.79
CA ALA A 186 38.16 14.76 7.12
C ALA A 186 38.64 13.86 8.27
N LEU A 187 38.27 12.58 8.32
CA LEU A 187 38.78 11.62 9.33
C LEU A 187 38.90 10.16 8.80
N LEU A 188 39.34 9.96 7.55
CA LEU A 188 39.82 8.65 7.06
C LEU A 188 41.06 8.82 6.16
N GLY A 189 42.00 9.65 6.61
CA GLY A 189 43.24 9.91 5.88
C GLY A 189 44.31 10.48 6.80
N GLY A 190 44.96 9.63 7.57
CA GLY A 190 46.13 10.02 8.36
C GLY A 190 46.62 8.89 9.25
N GLY A 191 47.83 8.37 9.00
CA GLY A 191 48.54 7.60 10.02
C GLY A 191 49.30 6.35 9.60
N ILE A 192 49.75 6.20 8.34
CA ILE A 192 51.00 5.44 8.12
C ILE A 192 52.12 6.43 8.41
N ILE A 193 52.89 6.21 9.49
CA ILE A 193 54.35 6.41 9.61
C ILE A 193 54.76 6.51 11.10
N ALA A 194 55.78 5.70 11.41
CA ALA A 194 56.74 5.82 12.52
C ALA A 194 56.27 5.47 13.93
N THR A 195 56.67 4.28 14.39
CA THR A 195 57.67 4.23 15.46
C THR A 195 58.47 2.93 15.37
N SER A 196 59.72 3.10 14.96
CA SER A 196 60.79 2.14 15.07
C SER A 196 61.35 2.13 16.49
N ARG A 197 61.92 0.98 16.88
CA ARG A 197 62.71 0.74 18.10
C ARG A 197 61.86 0.72 19.38
N ARG A 198 62.00 -0.23 20.30
CA ARG A 198 63.26 -0.76 20.82
C ARG A 198 62.94 -1.87 21.83
N ARG A 199 63.85 -2.85 21.91
CA ARG A 199 64.16 -3.71 23.07
C ARG A 199 63.18 -4.82 23.43
N GLN A 200 63.58 -6.04 23.06
CA GLN A 200 63.26 -7.23 23.83
C GLN A 200 64.43 -8.20 23.77
N GLU A 201 65.54 -7.82 24.40
CA GLU A 201 66.61 -8.73 24.82
C GLU A 201 67.21 -8.15 26.10
N GLU A 202 66.60 -8.47 27.24
CA GLU A 202 67.30 -8.66 28.52
C GLU A 202 66.32 -9.22 29.57
N ASN A 203 66.70 -10.36 30.15
CA ASN A 203 66.23 -10.96 31.40
C ASN A 203 64.83 -11.62 31.45
N ASP A 204 64.62 -12.77 32.08
CA ASP A 204 65.47 -13.80 32.70
C ASP A 204 64.51 -14.91 33.21
N HIS A 205 65.02 -16.13 33.44
CA HIS A 205 64.42 -17.22 34.25
C HIS A 205 63.15 -17.91 33.66
N VAL A 206 63.10 -19.22 33.42
CA VAL A 206 63.48 -20.40 34.20
C VAL A 206 63.84 -21.56 33.27
#